data_AF-A0A7S3CLE7-F1
#
_entry.id   AF-A0A7S3CLE7-F1
#
_cell.length_a   1.000
_cell.length_b   1.000
_cell.length_c   1.000
_cell.angle_alpha   90.00
_cell.angle_beta   90.00
_cell.angle_gamma   90.00
#
_symmetry.space_group_name_H-M   'P 1'
#
loop_
_entity.id
_entity.type
_entity.pdbx_description
1 polymer ?
#
loop_
_entity_poly.entity_id
_entity_poly.type
_entity_poly.pdbx_seq_one_letter_code
_entity_poly.pdbx_strand_id
1 'polypeptide(L)'
;MMKIDPCASKRNALCCQESNESVCEDNIVIISGKDVPIAWFMSGFVVQCSTVYSKRGNCGTYIEIHKPNNPYIEEEVRIVESYQSGFNTQYISTKNLCSGRYEFWIVVRSRNGSVLQFVKPFFSRYPSCRQTQ
;
A
#
# COMPACT_ATOMS: atom_id res chain seq x y z
N MET A 1 4.64 -1.25 9.94
CA MET A 1 3.74 -2.42 9.97
C MET A 1 2.62 -2.23 8.96
N MET A 2 2.16 -3.31 8.33
CA MET A 2 1.13 -3.28 7.30
C MET A 2 0.27 -4.55 7.37
N LYS A 3 -1.02 -4.39 7.10
CA LYS A 3 -2.06 -5.42 7.07
C LYS A 3 -2.86 -5.28 5.77
N ILE A 4 -3.07 -6.40 5.08
CA ILE A 4 -3.72 -6.43 3.77
C ILE A 4 -5.17 -6.85 3.92
N ASP A 5 -6.09 -6.13 3.27
CA ASP A 5 -7.53 -6.33 3.37
C ASP A 5 -7.96 -6.60 4.82
N PRO A 6 -7.69 -5.64 5.72
CA PRO A 6 -7.67 -5.90 7.16
C PRO A 6 -9.05 -6.10 7.78
N CYS A 7 -10.10 -5.97 6.97
CA CYS A 7 -11.50 -6.05 7.36
C CYS A 7 -12.29 -7.06 6.50
N ALA A 8 -11.63 -8.02 5.85
CA ALA A 8 -12.26 -8.93 4.89
C ALA A 8 -13.46 -9.69 5.47
N SER A 9 -13.39 -10.13 6.74
CA SER A 9 -14.52 -10.81 7.41
C SER A 9 -15.51 -9.87 8.10
N LYS A 10 -15.27 -8.55 8.06
CA LYS A 10 -16.04 -7.55 8.81
C LYS A 10 -17.02 -6.80 7.90
N ARG A 11 -18.05 -6.20 8.52
CA ARG A 11 -19.03 -5.35 7.82
C ARG A 11 -18.56 -3.92 7.59
N ASN A 12 -17.53 -3.47 8.31
CA ASN A 12 -17.01 -2.11 8.23
C ASN A 12 -15.61 -2.12 7.61
N ALA A 13 -15.43 -1.42 6.49
CA ALA A 13 -14.15 -1.31 5.78
C ALA A 13 -13.08 -0.51 6.56
N LEU A 14 -13.47 0.22 7.60
CA LEU A 14 -12.59 0.99 8.49
C LEU A 14 -12.42 0.31 9.86
N CYS A 15 -12.61 -1.01 9.96
CA CYS A 15 -12.49 -1.75 11.23
C CYS A 15 -11.13 -1.57 11.95
N CYS A 16 -10.10 -1.18 11.19
CA CYS A 16 -8.73 -0.95 11.66
C CYS A 16 -8.36 0.51 11.87
N GLN A 17 -9.23 1.45 11.49
CA GLN A 17 -8.92 2.86 11.57
C GLN A 17 -8.76 3.27 13.04
N GLU A 18 -7.64 3.91 13.37
CA GLU A 18 -7.31 4.41 14.72
C GLU A 18 -7.27 3.33 15.81
N SER A 19 -7.22 2.05 15.42
CA SER A 19 -7.18 0.92 16.35
C SER A 19 -5.79 0.30 16.46
N ASN A 20 -5.63 -0.60 17.44
CA ASN A 20 -4.42 -1.39 17.63
C ASN A 20 -4.41 -2.63 16.74
N GLU A 21 -3.23 -3.24 16.58
CA GLU A 21 -3.02 -4.40 15.68
C GLU A 21 -3.99 -5.57 15.91
N SER A 22 -4.42 -5.80 17.15
CA SER A 22 -5.25 -6.95 17.53
C SER A 22 -6.63 -6.97 16.89
N VAL A 23 -7.12 -5.83 16.38
CA VAL A 23 -8.43 -5.73 15.72
C VAL A 23 -8.34 -6.09 14.23
N CYS A 24 -7.13 -6.08 13.67
CA CYS A 24 -6.90 -6.17 12.24
C CYS A 24 -6.61 -7.59 11.76
N GLU A 25 -7.30 -7.98 10.69
CA GLU A 25 -6.95 -9.16 9.92
C GLU A 25 -5.76 -8.86 8.99
N ASP A 26 -5.15 -9.91 8.44
CA ASP A 26 -4.05 -9.78 7.48
C ASP A 26 -4.21 -10.81 6.37
N ASN A 27 -5.00 -10.46 5.36
CA ASN A 27 -5.38 -11.32 4.26
C ASN A 27 -4.39 -11.15 3.10
N ILE A 28 -3.27 -11.86 3.18
CA ILE A 28 -2.19 -11.80 2.18
C ILE A 28 -2.55 -12.43 0.82
N VAL A 29 -3.75 -12.99 0.68
CA VAL A 29 -4.26 -13.54 -0.57
C VAL A 29 -5.49 -12.73 -0.96
N ILE A 30 -5.41 -12.05 -2.10
CA ILE A 30 -6.47 -11.17 -2.58
C ILE A 30 -6.95 -11.57 -3.98
N ILE A 31 -8.13 -11.08 -4.36
CA ILE A 31 -8.62 -11.10 -5.73
C ILE A 31 -8.44 -9.69 -6.30
N SER A 32 -7.61 -9.58 -7.32
CA SER A 32 -7.37 -8.34 -8.04
C SER A 32 -8.55 -7.96 -8.93
N GLY A 33 -8.64 -6.69 -9.33
CA GLY A 33 -9.78 -6.15 -10.08
C GLY A 33 -10.55 -5.05 -9.37
N LYS A 34 -10.25 -4.78 -8.10
CA LYS A 34 -10.83 -3.68 -7.31
C LYS A 34 -9.77 -3.01 -6.43
N ASP A 35 -10.17 -1.93 -5.79
CA ASP A 35 -9.31 -1.28 -4.81
C ASP A 35 -9.33 -2.10 -3.52
N VAL A 36 -8.16 -2.31 -2.93
CA VAL A 36 -7.98 -3.10 -1.71
C VAL A 36 -7.57 -2.17 -0.56
N PRO A 37 -8.24 -2.25 0.60
CA PRO A 37 -7.82 -1.50 1.77
C PRO A 37 -6.54 -2.11 2.36
N ILE A 38 -5.59 -1.25 2.65
CA ILE A 38 -4.32 -1.57 3.29
C ILE A 38 -4.26 -0.75 4.58
N ALA A 39 -4.25 -1.45 5.72
CA ALA A 39 -3.98 -0.81 6.99
C ALA A 39 -2.47 -0.73 7.20
N TRP A 40 -1.96 0.47 7.46
CA TRP A 40 -0.55 0.72 7.71
C TRP A 40 -0.36 1.49 9.00
N PHE A 41 0.76 1.22 9.65
CA PHE A 41 1.21 1.89 10.86
C PHE A 41 2.72 2.09 10.76
N MET A 42 3.17 3.34 10.83
CA MET A 42 4.56 3.74 10.99
C MET A 42 4.75 4.55 12.26
N SER A 43 5.89 4.34 12.92
CA SER A 43 6.32 5.12 14.09
C SER A 43 7.07 6.40 13.71
N GLY A 44 7.17 6.70 12.40
CA GLY A 44 7.90 7.85 11.85
C GLY A 44 6.96 8.87 11.21
N PHE A 45 7.55 9.96 10.70
CA PHE A 45 6.79 11.04 10.07
C PHE A 45 6.37 10.68 8.65
N VAL A 46 5.11 10.95 8.32
CA VAL A 46 4.65 11.00 6.92
C VAL A 46 5.28 12.24 6.28
N VAL A 47 6.17 12.04 5.32
CA VAL A 47 6.83 13.15 4.64
C VAL A 47 5.83 13.78 3.68
N GLN A 48 5.45 15.02 3.98
CA GLN A 48 4.70 15.87 3.08
C GLN A 48 5.62 16.93 2.51
N CYS A 49 5.54 17.12 1.21
CA CYS A 49 6.44 18.04 0.51
C CYS A 49 5.71 19.35 0.28
N SER A 50 6.46 20.46 0.33
CA SER A 50 5.90 21.77 0.04
C SER A 50 5.25 21.80 -1.35
N THR A 51 4.29 22.69 -1.55
CA THR A 51 3.46 22.81 -2.77
C THR A 51 4.27 22.93 -4.07
N VAL A 52 5.48 23.48 -4.00
CA VAL A 52 6.40 23.62 -5.15
C VAL A 52 7.01 22.28 -5.57
N TYR A 53 7.25 21.38 -4.62
CA TYR A 53 7.92 20.10 -4.85
C TYR A 53 6.95 18.92 -4.92
N SER A 54 5.75 19.05 -4.31
CA SER A 54 4.70 18.04 -4.41
C SER A 54 4.24 17.82 -5.86
N LYS A 55 4.22 18.88 -6.68
CA LYS A 55 3.85 18.84 -8.10
C LYS A 55 4.81 18.05 -8.99
N ARG A 56 6.05 17.84 -8.54
CA ARG A 56 7.07 17.13 -9.33
C ARG A 56 7.03 15.61 -9.13
N GLY A 57 6.15 15.07 -8.29
CA GLY A 57 6.03 13.62 -8.02
C GLY A 57 7.22 12.99 -7.26
N ASN A 58 8.31 13.74 -7.05
CA ASN A 58 9.58 13.21 -6.56
C ASN A 58 9.72 13.26 -5.02
N CYS A 59 8.63 13.51 -4.29
CA CYS A 59 8.72 13.76 -2.86
C CYS A 59 7.40 13.43 -2.16
N GLY A 60 7.49 12.57 -1.13
CA GLY A 60 6.36 12.17 -0.29
C GLY A 60 6.53 10.77 0.31
N THR A 61 5.55 10.33 1.10
CA THR A 61 5.42 8.92 1.51
C THR A 61 4.40 8.21 0.61
N TYR A 62 4.75 7.02 0.14
CA TYR A 62 3.97 6.24 -0.82
C TYR A 62 3.80 4.80 -0.33
N ILE A 63 2.68 4.19 -0.70
CA ILE A 63 2.51 2.75 -0.73
C ILE A 63 2.53 2.35 -2.20
N GLU A 64 3.48 1.50 -2.57
CA GLU A 64 3.76 1.10 -3.94
C GLU A 64 3.55 -0.42 -4.08
N ILE A 65 3.11 -0.88 -5.25
CA ILE A 65 3.00 -2.30 -5.59
C ILE A 65 4.13 -2.66 -6.54
N HIS A 66 4.86 -3.71 -6.20
CA HIS A 66 5.95 -4.24 -7.00
C HIS A 66 5.79 -5.74 -7.24
N LYS A 67 6.44 -6.23 -8.29
CA LYS A 67 6.80 -7.66 -8.35
C LYS A 67 8.01 -7.92 -7.46
N PRO A 68 8.16 -9.13 -6.89
CA PRO A 68 9.30 -9.45 -6.03
C PRO A 68 10.64 -9.16 -6.73
N ASN A 69 11.51 -8.42 -6.06
CA ASN A 69 12.83 -8.00 -6.56
C ASN A 69 12.80 -7.18 -7.86
N ASN A 70 11.67 -6.56 -8.22
CA ASN A 70 11.56 -5.70 -9.39
C ASN A 70 11.21 -4.27 -8.96
N PRO A 71 12.08 -3.27 -9.21
CA PRO A 71 11.82 -1.90 -8.81
C PRO A 71 10.72 -1.21 -9.63
N TYR A 72 10.21 -1.85 -10.70
CA TYR A 72 9.08 -1.33 -11.46
C TYR A 72 7.83 -1.24 -10.57
N ILE A 73 7.20 -0.07 -10.59
CA ILE A 73 5.98 0.24 -9.84
C ILE A 73 4.79 -0.18 -10.71
N GLU A 74 4.06 -1.19 -10.26
CA GLU A 74 2.83 -1.65 -10.91
C GLU A 74 1.67 -0.67 -10.62
N GLU A 75 1.59 -0.19 -9.38
CA GLU A 75 0.62 0.80 -8.90
C GLU A 75 1.19 1.56 -7.69
N GLU A 76 0.71 2.78 -7.42
CA GLU A 76 1.10 3.54 -6.22
C GLU A 76 -0.05 4.39 -5.67
N VAL A 77 -0.02 4.63 -4.36
CA VAL A 77 -0.86 5.63 -3.70
C VAL A 77 0.00 6.49 -2.78
N ARG A 78 -0.23 7.81 -2.84
CA ARG A 78 0.45 8.77 -1.99
C ARG A 78 -0.28 8.92 -0.66
N ILE A 79 0.45 8.84 0.44
CA ILE A 79 -0.06 9.18 1.77
C ILE A 79 0.05 10.70 1.95
N VAL A 80 -1.10 11.37 2.06
CA VAL A 80 -1.19 12.84 2.20
C VAL A 80 -1.67 13.28 3.58
N GLU A 81 -2.14 12.35 4.41
CA GLU A 81 -2.64 12.67 5.75
C GLU A 81 -1.60 12.30 6.80
N SER A 82 -1.35 13.22 7.72
CA SER A 82 -0.63 12.95 8.96
C SER A 82 -1.61 12.40 9.99
N TYR A 83 -1.21 11.42 10.78
CA TYR A 83 -2.05 10.84 11.83
C TYR A 83 -1.28 10.78 13.15
N GLN A 84 -2.03 10.79 14.26
CA GLN A 84 -1.45 10.85 15.61
C GLN A 84 -1.12 9.47 16.17
N SER A 85 -1.95 8.45 15.92
CA SER A 85 -1.76 7.09 16.46
C SER A 85 -2.62 6.04 15.73
N GLY A 86 -2.30 4.76 15.95
CA GLY A 86 -3.06 3.63 15.43
C GLY A 86 -2.88 3.37 13.93
N PHE A 87 -3.54 2.32 13.43
CA PHE A 87 -3.54 2.01 12.00
C PHE A 87 -4.35 3.02 11.20
N ASN A 88 -3.85 3.34 10.02
CA ASN A 88 -4.58 4.10 9.01
C ASN A 88 -4.85 3.23 7.80
N THR A 89 -6.00 3.43 7.18
CA THR A 89 -6.39 2.67 5.99
C THR A 89 -6.17 3.50 4.74
N GLN A 90 -5.49 2.91 3.76
CA GLN A 90 -5.41 3.46 2.41
C GLN A 90 -5.94 2.47 1.39
N TYR A 91 -6.60 2.97 0.36
CA TYR A 91 -7.08 2.15 -0.74
C TYR A 91 -6.10 2.25 -1.89
N ILE A 92 -5.69 1.09 -2.39
CA ILE A 92 -4.81 1.01 -3.56
C ILE A 92 -5.47 0.14 -4.62
N SER A 93 -5.46 0.64 -5.87
CA SER A 93 -6.03 -0.08 -7.00
C SER A 93 -5.23 -1.34 -7.26
N THR A 94 -5.93 -2.45 -7.49
CA THR A 94 -5.32 -3.70 -7.97
C THR A 94 -5.90 -4.12 -9.32
N LYS A 95 -6.55 -3.20 -10.05
CA LYS A 95 -7.29 -3.51 -11.28
C LYS A 95 -6.42 -4.09 -12.38
N ASN A 96 -5.16 -3.66 -12.43
CA ASN A 96 -4.19 -4.06 -13.44
C ASN A 96 -3.32 -5.25 -13.01
N LEU A 97 -3.51 -5.77 -11.80
CA LEU A 97 -2.70 -6.88 -11.30
C LEU A 97 -3.24 -8.22 -11.83
N CYS A 98 -2.30 -9.07 -12.18
CA CYS A 98 -2.54 -10.44 -12.61
C CYS A 98 -2.41 -11.39 -11.43
N SER A 99 -2.82 -12.65 -11.62
CA SER A 99 -2.48 -13.74 -10.71
C SER A 99 -0.96 -13.84 -10.57
N GLY A 100 -0.45 -13.79 -9.35
CA GLY A 100 0.99 -13.74 -9.09
C GLY A 100 1.37 -13.23 -7.71
N ARG A 101 2.67 -13.31 -7.41
CA ARG A 101 3.26 -12.74 -6.19
C ARG A 101 3.61 -11.29 -6.43
N TYR A 102 3.32 -10.47 -5.42
CA TYR A 102 3.59 -9.04 -5.40
C TYR A 102 4.02 -8.62 -4.00
N GLU A 103 4.47 -7.39 -3.88
CA GLU A 103 4.91 -6.78 -2.64
C GLU A 103 4.36 -5.37 -2.53
N PHE A 104 3.81 -5.02 -1.36
CA PHE A 104 3.56 -3.65 -0.98
C PHE A 104 4.80 -3.06 -0.35
N TRP A 105 5.24 -1.92 -0.87
CA TRP A 105 6.41 -1.20 -0.38
C TRP A 105 5.96 0.13 0.23
N ILE A 106 6.40 0.43 1.45
CA ILE A 106 6.31 1.79 1.98
C ILE A 106 7.60 2.50 1.63
N VAL A 107 7.50 3.53 0.80
CA VAL A 107 8.66 4.28 0.31
C VAL A 107 8.52 5.74 0.71
N VAL A 108 9.61 6.31 1.21
CA VAL A 108 9.74 7.74 1.45
C VAL A 108 10.65 8.31 0.36
N ARG A 109 10.07 9.12 -0.54
CA ARG A 109 10.78 9.80 -1.62
C ARG A 109 11.18 11.19 -1.16
N SER A 110 12.44 11.55 -1.38
CA SER A 110 13.00 12.86 -1.08
C SER A 110 13.84 13.35 -2.26
N ARG A 111 14.34 14.59 -2.18
CA ARG A 111 15.25 15.12 -3.20
C ARG A 111 16.56 14.33 -3.33
N ASN A 112 16.98 13.68 -2.25
CA ASN A 112 18.25 12.96 -2.21
C ASN A 112 18.09 11.48 -2.61
N GLY A 113 16.88 11.07 -2.97
CA GLY A 113 16.55 9.70 -3.33
C GLY A 113 15.39 9.15 -2.52
N SER A 114 15.17 7.84 -2.68
CA SER A 114 14.07 7.10 -2.08
C SER A 114 14.60 6.13 -1.03
N VAL A 115 13.89 6.04 0.10
CA VAL A 115 14.18 5.09 1.16
C VAL A 115 13.01 4.11 1.28
N LEU A 116 13.30 2.82 1.10
CA LEU A 116 12.36 1.74 1.38
C LEU A 116 12.28 1.51 2.89
N GLN A 117 11.12 1.75 3.47
CA GLN A 117 10.87 1.64 4.92
C GLN A 117 10.33 0.26 5.30
N PHE A 118 9.48 -0.32 4.46
CA PHE A 118 8.79 -1.56 4.78
C PHE A 118 8.39 -2.31 3.51
N VAL A 119 8.41 -3.64 3.58
CA VAL A 119 7.96 -4.54 2.50
C VAL A 119 6.96 -5.54 3.08
N LYS A 120 5.83 -5.75 2.39
CA LYS A 120 4.83 -6.75 2.72
C LYS A 120 4.49 -7.60 1.50
N PRO A 121 4.85 -8.90 1.47
CA PRO A 121 4.48 -9.78 0.37
C PRO A 121 2.99 -10.13 0.38
N PHE A 122 2.41 -10.33 -0.81
CA PHE A 122 1.06 -10.83 -1.02
C PHE A 122 0.92 -11.61 -2.32
N PHE A 123 -0.20 -12.32 -2.46
CA PHE A 123 -0.53 -13.08 -3.66
C PHE A 123 -1.89 -12.62 -4.21
N SER A 124 -1.90 -12.21 -5.47
CA SER A 124 -3.16 -12.08 -6.21
C SER A 124 -3.52 -13.43 -6.82
N ARG A 125 -4.73 -13.90 -6.55
CA ARG A 125 -5.20 -15.20 -7.07
C ARG A 125 -5.78 -15.10 -8.48
N TYR A 126 -6.38 -13.97 -8.84
CA TYR A 126 -7.14 -13.76 -10.08
C TYR A 126 -7.20 -12.24 -10.38
N PRO A 127 -7.28 -11.78 -11.65
CA PRO A 127 -7.42 -12.54 -12.91
C PRO A 127 -6.13 -13.20 -13.39
N SER A 128 -6.25 -14.35 -14.07
CA SER A 128 -5.16 -14.83 -14.92
C SER A 128 -5.07 -13.89 -16.13
N CYS A 129 -4.00 -13.09 -16.23
CA CYS A 129 -3.82 -12.24 -17.39
C CYS A 129 -3.60 -13.08 -18.65
N ARG A 130 -4.10 -12.59 -19.78
CA ARG A 130 -3.72 -13.16 -21.08
C ARG A 130 -2.22 -12.99 -21.23
N GLN A 131 -1.50 -14.10 -21.40
CA GLN A 131 -0.18 -14.03 -22.03
C GLN A 131 -0.44 -13.49 -23.42
N THR A 132 -0.10 -12.22 -23.68
CA THR A 132 0.15 -11.79 -25.06
C THR A 132 1.25 -12.71 -25.59
N GLN A 133 0.85 -13.68 -26.42
CA GLN A 133 1.75 -14.45 -27.27
C GLN A 133 2.39 -13.53 -28.30
#